data_AF-A0A8H9L3N3-F1
#
_entry.id   AF-A0A8H9L3N3-F1
#
_cell.length_a   1.000
_cell.length_b   1.000
_cell.length_c   1.000
_cell.angle_alpha   90.00
_cell.angle_beta   90.00
_cell.angle_gamma   90.00
#
_symmetry.space_group_name_H-M   'P 1'
#
loop_
_entity.id
_entity.type
_entity.pdbx_description
1 polymer ?
#
loop_
_entity_poly.entity_id
_entity_poly.type
_entity_poly.pdbx_seq_one_letter_code
_entity_poly.pdbx_strand_id
1 'polypeptide(L)'
;MNNVEPIPHDTAGDSECDHVLKHLYEYLDSEMTPEDEQRMRAHVAHCSPCLSELSVEDLVKQLVRRSCTERAPETLRVRIHQQLTVMSVVR
;
A
#
# COMPACT_ATOMS: atom_id res chain seq x y z
N MET A 1 -9.29 -14.12 7.07
CA MET A 1 -8.08 -13.39 7.48
C MET A 1 -7.94 -12.26 6.47
N ASN A 2 -8.40 -11.03 6.73
CA ASN A 2 -7.77 -10.09 7.65
C ASN A 2 -8.83 -9.22 8.33
N ASN A 3 -8.73 -9.10 9.66
CA ASN A 3 -9.53 -8.21 10.47
C ASN A 3 -8.76 -6.90 10.55
N VAL A 4 -9.14 -5.92 9.74
CA VAL A 4 -8.47 -4.61 9.67
C VAL A 4 -9.13 -3.68 10.68
N GLU A 5 -8.46 -3.46 11.81
CA GLU A 5 -8.56 -2.22 12.58
C GLU A 5 -7.19 -1.93 13.21
N PRO A 6 -6.67 -0.69 13.07
CA PRO A 6 -6.48 0.11 14.28
C PRO A 6 -7.13 1.50 14.21
N ILE A 7 -7.67 1.93 15.36
CA ILE A 7 -8.40 3.19 15.58
C ILE A 7 -7.57 4.18 16.45
N PRO A 8 -8.09 5.36 16.83
CA PRO A 8 -7.41 6.66 16.78
C PRO A 8 -6.48 6.91 17.99
N HIS A 9 -5.55 7.86 17.92
CA HIS A 9 -4.95 8.39 19.15
C HIS A 9 -4.37 9.79 18.98
N ASP A 10 -4.82 10.65 19.89
CA ASP A 10 -4.28 11.96 20.22
C ASP A 10 -3.13 11.79 21.24
N THR A 11 -2.24 12.79 21.26
CA THR A 11 -1.20 13.13 22.25
C THR A 11 0.21 12.52 22.11
N ALA A 12 1.12 13.41 21.71
CA ALA A 12 2.48 13.60 22.24
C ALA A 12 3.48 12.44 22.17
N GLY A 13 4.35 12.47 21.16
CA GLY A 13 5.74 12.02 21.30
C GLY A 13 6.20 10.97 20.30
N ASP A 14 5.53 9.81 20.25
CA ASP A 14 6.08 8.63 19.56
C ASP A 14 5.04 7.84 18.71
N SER A 15 3.81 8.33 18.50
CA SER A 15 2.71 7.48 17.98
C SER A 15 2.48 7.47 16.46
N GLU A 16 2.75 8.55 15.74
CA GLU A 16 2.41 8.63 14.29
C GLU A 16 3.57 8.19 13.38
N CYS A 17 4.82 8.42 13.78
CA CYS A 17 5.99 7.97 13.02
C CYS A 17 6.07 6.43 12.99
N ASP A 18 5.84 5.78 14.14
CA ASP A 18 5.77 4.33 14.24
C ASP A 18 4.65 3.74 13.38
N HIS A 19 3.52 4.45 13.29
CA HIS A 19 2.43 4.06 12.41
C HIS A 19 2.83 4.15 10.94
N VAL A 20 3.53 5.22 10.54
CA VAL A 20 4.08 5.35 9.18
C VAL A 20 4.99 4.18 8.86
N LEU A 21 5.95 3.87 9.73
CA LEU A 21 6.91 2.79 9.51
C LEU A 21 6.23 1.41 9.40
N LYS A 22 5.18 1.18 10.21
CA LYS A 22 4.43 -0.09 10.18
C LYS A 22 3.57 -0.25 8.93
N HIS A 23 3.01 0.85 8.41
CA HIS A 23 2.05 0.84 7.32
C HIS A 23 2.55 1.44 6.00
N LEU A 24 3.87 1.56 5.88
CA LEU A 24 4.52 2.23 4.76
C LEU A 24 4.24 1.53 3.42
N TYR A 25 4.23 0.19 3.45
CA TYR A 25 4.00 -0.61 2.26
C TYR A 25 2.55 -0.56 1.81
N GLU A 26 1.59 -0.62 2.73
CA GLU A 26 0.17 -0.48 2.46
C GLU A 26 -0.14 0.87 1.83
N TYR A 27 0.50 1.94 2.32
CA TYR A 27 0.40 3.26 1.69
C TYR A 27 0.96 3.24 0.26
N LEU A 28 2.18 2.72 0.07
CA LEU A 28 2.84 2.67 -1.24
C LEU A 28 2.15 1.74 -2.25
N ASP A 29 1.42 0.73 -1.79
CA ASP A 29 0.65 -0.22 -2.61
C ASP A 29 -0.82 0.17 -2.79
N SER A 30 -1.24 1.31 -2.24
CA SER A 30 -2.63 1.80 -2.29
C SER A 30 -3.64 0.83 -1.65
N GLU A 31 -3.24 0.20 -0.55
CA GLU A 31 -4.04 -0.78 0.20
C GLU A 31 -4.65 -0.19 1.48
N MET A 32 -4.57 1.13 1.67
CA MET A 32 -5.18 1.82 2.81
C MET A 32 -6.63 2.24 2.52
N THR A 33 -7.41 2.48 3.58
CA THR A 33 -8.69 3.20 3.47
C THR A 33 -8.43 4.65 3.04
N PRO A 34 -9.38 5.33 2.38
CA PRO A 34 -9.22 6.74 2.01
C PRO A 34 -8.91 7.64 3.22
N GLU A 35 -9.51 7.34 4.37
CA GLU A 35 -9.31 8.08 5.62
C GLU A 35 -7.88 7.91 6.14
N ASP A 36 -7.35 6.69 6.16
CA ASP A 36 -6.00 6.40 6.63
C ASP A 36 -4.93 6.93 5.67
N GLU A 37 -5.18 6.84 4.36
CA GLU A 37 -4.31 7.43 3.34
C GLU A 37 -4.17 8.94 3.53
N GLN A 38 -5.28 9.63 3.81
CA GLN A 38 -5.28 11.07 4.06
C GLN A 38 -4.46 11.44 5.30
N ARG A 39 -4.59 10.67 6.39
CA ARG A 39 -3.81 10.86 7.62
C ARG A 39 -2.32 10.62 7.39
N MET A 40 -1.96 9.49 6.75
CA MET A 40 -0.58 9.15 6.40
C MET A 40 0.06 10.29 5.59
N ARG A 41 -0.64 10.76 4.55
CA ARG A 41 -0.17 11.86 3.71
C ARG A 41 0.04 13.15 4.50
N ALA A 42 -0.89 13.49 5.40
CA ALA A 42 -0.80 14.68 6.24
C ALA A 42 0.41 14.63 7.18
N HIS A 43 0.68 13.47 7.79
CA HIS A 43 1.85 13.27 8.66
C HIS A 43 3.16 13.39 7.87
N VAL A 44 3.30 12.61 6.79
CA VAL A 44 4.54 12.56 5.98
C VAL A 44 4.88 13.94 5.40
N ALA A 45 3.86 14.73 5.01
CA ALA A 45 4.07 16.08 4.50
C ALA A 45 4.74 17.04 5.51
N HIS A 46 4.66 16.76 6.81
CA HIS A 46 5.19 17.61 7.87
C HIS A 46 6.27 16.91 8.72
N CYS A 47 6.61 15.66 8.41
CA CYS A 47 7.55 14.85 9.19
C CYS A 47 8.74 14.42 8.31
N SER A 48 9.83 15.19 8.38
CA SER A 48 11.07 14.93 7.63
C SER A 48 11.61 13.49 7.76
N PRO A 49 11.67 12.85 8.95
CA PRO A 49 12.17 11.48 9.04
C PRO A 49 11.26 10.49 8.31
N CYS A 50 9.94 10.61 8.46
CA CYS A 50 8.99 9.74 7.76
C CYS A 50 9.00 9.94 6.23
N LEU A 51 9.18 11.18 5.77
CA LEU A 51 9.37 11.46 4.34
C LEU A 51 10.64 10.81 3.80
N SER A 52 11.73 10.81 4.57
CA SER A 52 12.98 10.16 4.19
C SER A 52 12.76 8.65 3.99
N GLU A 53 12.13 7.99 4.95
CA GLU A 53 11.84 6.54 4.88
C GLU A 53 10.93 6.20 3.69
N LEU A 54 9.86 6.96 3.50
CA LEU A 54 8.97 6.81 2.32
C LEU A 54 9.74 6.94 1.00
N SER A 55 10.65 7.93 0.90
CA SER A 55 11.41 8.16 -0.33
C SER A 55 12.40 7.04 -0.66
N VAL A 56 12.97 6.41 0.36
CA VAL A 56 13.86 5.25 0.19
C VAL A 56 13.07 4.07 -0.34
N GLU A 57 11.95 3.75 0.29
CA GLU A 57 11.10 2.62 -0.12
C GLU A 57 10.49 2.82 -1.51
N ASP A 58 10.06 4.04 -1.84
CA ASP A 58 9.57 4.35 -3.18
C ASP A 58 10.67 4.17 -4.25
N LEU A 59 11.91 4.61 -3.96
CA LEU A 59 13.05 4.39 -4.85
C LEU A 59 13.33 2.89 -5.05
N VAL A 60 13.24 2.08 -3.99
CA VAL A 60 13.39 0.62 -4.08
C VAL A 60 12.28 0.02 -4.95
N LYS A 61 11.02 0.39 -4.74
CA LYS A 61 9.89 -0.06 -5.57
C LYS A 61 10.06 0.34 -7.03
N GLN A 62 10.51 1.57 -7.30
CA GLN A 62 10.81 2.02 -8.66
C GLN A 62 11.93 1.18 -9.31
N LEU A 63 13.01 0.89 -8.55
CA LEU A 63 14.11 0.05 -9.03
C LEU A 63 13.64 -1.37 -9.37
N VAL A 64 12.84 -1.98 -8.50
CA VAL A 64 12.27 -3.32 -8.73
C VAL A 64 11.38 -3.31 -9.97
N ARG A 65 10.46 -2.35 -10.09
CA ARG A 65 9.57 -2.20 -11.25
C ARG A 65 10.34 -2.05 -12.57
N ARG A 66 11.44 -1.30 -12.56
CA ARG A 66 12.32 -1.14 -13.73
C ARG A 66 13.06 -2.42 -14.09
N SER A 67 13.47 -3.20 -13.10
CA SER A 67 14.34 -4.37 -13.31
C SER A 67 13.53 -5.64 -13.64
N CYS A 68 12.29 -5.72 -13.16
CA CYS A 68 11.42 -6.88 -13.33
C CYS A 68 10.28 -6.58 -14.32
N THR A 69 10.60 -6.50 -15.62
CA THR A 69 9.62 -6.20 -16.69
C THR A 69 9.14 -7.46 -17.43
N GLU A 70 9.19 -8.63 -16.79
CA GLU A 70 8.73 -9.87 -17.40
C GLU A 70 7.24 -9.80 -17.72
N ARG A 71 6.89 -10.11 -18.97
CA ARG A 71 5.48 -10.17 -19.35
C ARG A 71 4.87 -11.45 -18.83
N ALA A 72 3.81 -11.32 -18.06
CA ALA A 72 3.00 -12.45 -17.63
C ALA A 72 2.57 -13.30 -18.85
N PRO A 73 2.66 -14.64 -18.79
CA PRO A 73 2.26 -15.51 -19.88
C PRO A 73 0.79 -15.30 -20.27
N GLU A 74 0.48 -15.34 -21.57
CA GLU A 74 -0.90 -15.17 -22.06
C GLU A 74 -1.86 -16.20 -21.46
N THR A 75 -1.38 -17.41 -21.18
CA THR A 75 -2.15 -18.48 -20.54
C THR A 75 -2.65 -18.08 -19.16
N LEU A 76 -1.85 -17.33 -18.38
CA LEU A 76 -2.27 -16.82 -17.08
C LEU A 76 -3.39 -15.78 -17.24
N ARG A 77 -3.24 -14.87 -18.20
CA ARG A 77 -4.26 -13.85 -18.51
C ARG A 77 -5.59 -14.48 -18.89
N VAL A 78 -5.58 -15.48 -19.77
CA VAL A 78 -6.78 -16.22 -20.19
C VAL A 78 -7.45 -16.89 -18.99
N ARG A 79 -6.68 -17.58 -18.14
CA ARG A 79 -7.20 -18.25 -16.93
C ARG A 79 -7.85 -17.26 -15.96
N ILE A 80 -7.22 -16.12 -15.68
CA ILE A 80 -7.76 -15.09 -14.79
C ILE A 80 -9.10 -14.56 -15.32
N HIS A 81 -9.18 -14.22 -16.61
CA HIS A 81 -10.42 -13.75 -17.22
C HIS A 81 -11.56 -14.78 -17.13
N GLN A 82 -11.26 -16.06 -17.38
CA GLN A 82 -12.24 -17.14 -17.25
C GLN A 82 -12.77 -17.23 -15.82
N GLN A 83 -11.89 -17.23 -14.82
CA GLN A 83 -12.30 -17.31 -13.41
C GLN A 83 -13.16 -16.12 -12.98
N LEU A 84 -12.77 -14.90 -13.34
CA LEU A 84 -13.54 -13.70 -13.04
C LEU A 84 -14.93 -13.70 -13.70
N THR A 85 -15.01 -14.21 -14.94
CA THR A 85 -16.28 -14.29 -15.68
C THR A 85 -17.23 -15.28 -15.01
N VAL A 86 -16.75 -16.48 -14.65
CA VAL A 86 -17.56 -17.51 -13.99
C VAL A 86 -18.09 -17.04 -12.63
N MET A 87 -17.25 -16.34 -11.84
CA MET A 87 -17.66 -15.86 -10.52
C MET A 87 -18.71 -14.73 -10.57
N SER A 88 -18.78 -13.98 -11.67
CA SER A 88 -19.74 -12.88 -11.83
C SER A 88 -21.17 -13.30 -12.23
N VAL A 89 -21.38 -14.58 -12.56
CA VAL A 89 -22.68 -15.12 -13.03
C VAL A 89 -23.56 -15.63 -11.88
N VAL A 90 -23.02 -15.75 -10.66
CA VAL A 90 -23.80 -16.05 -9.46
C VAL A 90 -24.10 -14.73 -8.77
N ARG A 91 -25.24 -14.12 -9.07
CA ARG A 91 -25.76 -12.95 -8.36
C ARG A 91 -27.24 -13.12 -8.08
#